data_AF-E3HBS6-F1
#
_entry.id   AF-E3HBS6-F1
#
_cell.length_a   1.000
_cell.length_b   1.000
_cell.length_c   1.000
_cell.angle_alpha   90.00
_cell.angle_beta   90.00
_cell.angle_gamma   90.00
#
_symmetry.space_group_name_H-M   'P 1'
#
loop_
_entity.id
_entity.type
_entity.pdbx_description
1 polymer ?
#
loop_
_entity_poly.entity_id
_entity_poly.type
_entity_poly.pdbx_seq_one_letter_code
_entity_poly.pdbx_strand_id
1 'polypeptide(L)' 'MLEILNNSLKEKNIKKNELSNKIGCTRQNLHYHLKNLKDGRLTFNLEQIKIIKDVTNIDLLYFFTN' A
#
# COMPACT_ATOMS: atom_id res chain seq x y z
N MET A 1 -0.41 -3.61 9.71
CA MET A 1 -0.29 -2.68 8.56
C MET A 1 -1.15 -3.07 7.35
N LEU A 2 -1.04 -4.29 6.80
CA LEU A 2 -1.84 -4.71 5.63
C LEU A 2 -3.37 -4.54 5.81
N GLU A 3 -3.89 -4.82 7.01
CA GLU A 3 -5.32 -4.65 7.31
C GLU A 3 -5.77 -3.18 7.19
N ILE A 4 -5.02 -2.25 7.78
CA ILE A 4 -5.26 -0.79 7.69
C ILE A 4 -5.30 -0.36 6.22
N LEU A 5 -4.33 -0.81 5.42
CA LEU A 5 -4.28 -0.52 3.98
C LEU A 5 -5.52 -1.06 3.25
N ASN A 6 -5.92 -2.32 3.51
CA ASN A 6 -7.11 -2.89 2.86
C ASN A 6 -8.40 -2.17 3.27
N ASN A 7 -8.53 -1.78 4.53
CA ASN A 7 -9.71 -1.06 5.03
C ASN A 7 -9.83 0.31 4.35
N SER A 8 -8.75 1.08 4.30
CA SER A 8 -8.75 2.38 3.62
C SER A 8 -9.03 2.26 2.11
N LEU A 9 -8.45 1.27 1.43
CA LEU A 9 -8.75 1.01 0.02
C LEU A 9 -10.24 0.68 -0.19
N LYS A 10 -10.84 -0.09 0.72
CA LYS A 10 -12.28 -0.41 0.68
C LYS A 10 -13.14 0.83 0.89
N GLU A 11 -12.84 1.65 1.89
CA GLU A 11 -13.54 2.90 2.19
C GLU A 11 -13.51 3.88 1.01
N LYS A 12 -12.39 3.93 0.29
CA LYS A 12 -12.21 4.79 -0.88
C LYS A 12 -12.63 4.15 -2.21
N ASN A 13 -13.17 2.93 -2.17
CA ASN A 13 -13.57 2.16 -3.35
C ASN A 13 -12.43 1.96 -4.38
N ILE A 14 -11.20 1.80 -3.90
CA ILE A 14 -10.00 1.65 -4.74
C ILE A 14 -9.65 0.17 -4.86
N LYS A 15 -9.68 -0.33 -6.09
CA LYS A 15 -9.33 -1.72 -6.36
C LYS A 15 -7.81 -1.90 -6.32
N LYS A 16 -7.34 -3.09 -5.93
CA LYS A 16 -5.89 -3.41 -5.94
C LYS A 16 -5.23 -3.22 -7.30
N ASN A 17 -5.96 -3.50 -8.40
CA ASN A 17 -5.46 -3.24 -9.75
C ASN A 17 -5.28 -1.74 -10.04
N GLU A 18 -6.16 -0.91 -9.51
CA GLU A 18 -6.03 0.54 -9.64
C GLU A 18 -4.83 1.03 -8.81
N LEU A 19 -4.68 0.52 -7.59
CA LEU A 19 -3.52 0.83 -6.75
C LEU A 19 -2.21 0.48 -7.44
N SER A 20 -2.08 -0.73 -8.03
CA SER A 20 -0.85 -1.13 -8.73
C SER A 20 -0.50 -0.18 -9.87
N ASN A 21 -1.51 0.28 -10.62
CA ASN A 21 -1.32 1.26 -11.68
C ASN A 21 -0.87 2.62 -11.12
N LYS A 22 -1.50 3.11 -10.04
CA LYS A 22 -1.13 4.39 -9.42
C LYS A 22 0.30 4.38 -8.88
N ILE A 23 0.73 3.29 -8.23
CA ILE A 23 2.08 3.18 -7.67
C ILE A 23 3.13 2.70 -8.69
N GLY A 24 2.75 2.59 -9.97
CA GLY A 24 3.65 2.27 -11.07
C GLY A 24 4.26 0.86 -11.00
N CYS A 25 3.52 -0.14 -10.52
CA CYS A 25 4.01 -1.52 -10.45
C CYS A 25 3.06 -2.54 -11.09
N THR A 26 3.58 -3.73 -11.39
CA THR A 26 2.74 -4.85 -11.84
C THR A 26 1.86 -5.38 -10.71
N ARG A 27 0.80 -6.13 -11.04
CA ARG A 27 -0.02 -6.83 -10.05
C ARG A 27 0.78 -7.83 -9.21
N GLN A 28 1.77 -8.48 -9.82
CA GLN A 28 2.66 -9.43 -9.14
C GLN A 28 3.55 -8.72 -8.11
N ASN A 29 4.13 -7.57 -8.47
CA ASN A 29 4.89 -6.74 -7.54
C ASN A 29 4.01 -6.21 -6.40
N LEU A 30 2.80 -5.74 -6.71
CA LEU A 30 1.86 -5.34 -5.66
C LEU A 30 1.56 -6.52 -4.72
N HIS A 31 1.32 -7.72 -5.25
CA HIS A 31 1.10 -8.91 -4.42
C HIS A 31 2.30 -9.21 -3.52
N TYR A 32 3.52 -9.13 -4.04
CA TYR A 32 4.75 -9.26 -3.26
C TYR A 32 4.81 -8.23 -2.12
N HIS A 33 4.55 -6.95 -2.40
CA HIS A 33 4.55 -5.91 -1.38
C HIS A 33 3.49 -6.17 -0.29
N LEU A 34 2.27 -6.52 -0.68
CA LEU A 34 1.19 -6.80 0.28
C LEU A 34 1.50 -8.03 1.15
N LYS A 35 2.14 -9.07 0.59
CA LYS A 35 2.60 -10.23 1.37
C LYS A 35 3.65 -9.81 2.40
N ASN A 36 4.67 -9.05 1.99
CA ASN A 36 5.68 -8.55 2.93
C ASN A 36 5.08 -7.63 4.00
N LEU A 37 4.12 -6.78 3.64
CA LEU A 37 3.42 -5.89 4.57
C LEU A 37 2.57 -6.67 5.59
N LYS A 38 2.09 -7.87 5.24
CA LYS A 38 1.46 -8.81 6.18
C LYS A 38 2.46 -9.31 7.21
N ASP A 39 3.69 -9.56 6.79
CA ASP A 39 4.80 -10.03 7.61
C ASP A 39 5.51 -8.88 8.36
N GLY A 40 4.97 -7.66 8.35
CA GLY A 40 5.57 -6.48 8.98
C GLY A 40 6.73 -5.86 8.21
N ARG A 41 7.06 -6.35 7.01
CA ARG A 41 8.18 -5.86 6.19
C ARG A 41 7.73 -4.81 5.18
N LEU A 42 8.30 -3.63 5.28
CA LEU A 42 8.11 -2.56 4.30
C LEU A 42 9.01 -2.77 3.09
N THR A 43 8.42 -3.05 1.93
CA THR A 43 9.15 -3.23 0.65
C THR A 43 8.75 -2.23 -0.42
N PHE A 44 7.77 -1.36 -0.15
CA PHE A 44 7.48 -0.22 -1.02
C PHE A 44 8.62 0.78 -0.95
N ASN A 45 8.98 1.38 -2.08
CA ASN A 45 9.91 2.51 -2.09
C ASN A 45 9.22 3.80 -1.63
N LEU A 46 10.00 4.85 -1.34
CA LEU A 46 9.46 6.11 -0.82
C LEU A 46 8.42 6.77 -1.73
N GLU A 47 8.62 6.75 -3.05
CA GLU A 47 7.66 7.31 -4.01
C GLU A 47 6.33 6.54 -4.00
N GLN A 48 6.38 5.21 -3.94
CA GLN A 48 5.19 4.38 -3.82
C GLN A 48 4.44 4.64 -2.51
N ILE A 49 5.17 4.82 -1.39
CA ILE A 49 4.55 5.11 -0.10
C ILE A 49 3.86 6.49 -0.12
N LYS A 50 4.47 7.51 -0.74
CA LYS A 50 3.83 8.83 -0.93
C LYS A 50 2.52 8.71 -1.72
N ILE A 51 2.53 7.97 -2.82
CA ILE A 51 1.31 7.74 -3.61
C ILE A 51 0.26 6.99 -2.79
N ILE A 52 0.67 5.96 -2.02
CA ILE A 52 -0.25 5.24 -1.14
C ILE A 52 -0.86 6.22 -0.12
N LYS A 53 -0.05 7.07 0.52
CA LYS A 53 -0.53 8.12 1.43
C LYS A 53 -1.56 9.02 0.75
N ASP A 54 -1.26 9.56 -0.42
CA ASP A 54 -2.17 10.48 -1.12
C ASP A 54 -3.50 9.80 -1.48
N VAL A 55 -3.41 8.53 -1.89
CA VAL A 55 -4.57 7.74 -2.29
C VAL A 55 -5.40 7.31 -1.09
N THR A 56 -4.78 6.88 0.00
CA THR A 56 -5.44 6.21 1.15
C THR A 56 -5.62 7.12 2.37
N ASN A 57 -4.95 8.27 2.39
CA ASN A 57 -4.82 9.15 3.55
C ASN A 57 -4.24 8.47 4.81
N ILE A 58 -3.54 7.34 4.63
CA ILE A 58 -2.82 6.67 5.72
C ILE A 58 -1.55 7.46 6.01
N ASP A 59 -1.32 7.78 7.29
CA ASP A 59 -0.09 8.46 7.70
C ASP A 59 1.15 7.61 7.37
N LEU A 60 2.20 8.26 6.86
CA LEU A 60 3.48 7.64 6.56
C LEU A 60 4.06 6.92 7.79
N LEU A 61 3.83 7.45 9.00
CA LEU A 61 4.32 6.87 10.25
C LEU A 61 3.91 5.40 10.39
N TYR A 62 2.70 5.02 9.95
CA TYR A 62 2.24 3.63 10.02
C TYR A 62 3.07 2.64 9.21
N PHE A 63 3.80 3.10 8.19
CA PHE A 63 4.71 2.26 7.42
C PHE A 63 6.04 2.02 8.15
N PHE A 64 6.41 2.85 9.12
CA PHE A 64 7.71 2.82 9.81
C PHE A 64 7.64 2.41 11.29
N THR A 65 6.45 2.29 11.88
CA THR A 65 6.26 1.95 13.30
C THR A 65 6.02 0.46 13.58
N ASN A 66 6.58 -0.46 12.79
CA ASN A 66 6.60 -1.90 13.11
C ASN A 66 8.01 -2.46 13.10
#